data_AF-A0A285V005-F1
#
_entry.id   AF-A0A285V005-F1
#
_cell.length_a   1.000
_cell.length_b   1.000
_cell.length_c   1.000
_cell.angle_alpha   90.00
_cell.angle_beta   90.00
_cell.angle_gamma   90.00
#
_symmetry.space_group_name_H-M   'P 1'
#
loop_
_entity.id
_entity.type
_entity.pdbx_description
1 polymer ?
#
loop_
_entity_poly.entity_id
_entity_poly.type
_entity_poly.pdbx_seq_one_letter_code
_entity_poly.pdbx_strand_id
1 'polypeptide(L)'
;MRRAPWNDQPPAPDDVQSLLAWRRTGLVLGWAAPVLAAAAGLVWLVDRRGSDEPGTTLVVLTVGAALTAVLALVYLRRVFSSAETAGDLAVVRVRRWSDGAVTTWGAALLLRVLFEQLLGLGGAWLDAVTTVLGTMAVTAYVWMLLLTTRWHPALSAGGDQL
;
A
#
# COMPACT_ATOMS: atom_id res chain seq x y z
N MET A 1 47.03 -3.54 9.72
CA MET A 1 45.78 -3.08 9.09
C MET A 1 44.81 -2.65 10.19
N ARG A 2 44.64 -1.33 10.41
CA ARG A 2 43.67 -0.78 11.38
C ARG A 2 42.30 -0.77 10.72
N ARG A 3 41.30 -1.44 11.31
CA ARG A 3 39.90 -1.31 10.90
C ARG A 3 39.49 0.14 11.14
N ALA A 4 38.95 0.80 10.12
CA ALA A 4 38.32 2.11 10.28
C ALA A 4 37.23 1.97 11.37
N PRO A 5 37.15 2.89 12.36
CA PRO A 5 36.02 2.92 13.26
C PRO A 5 34.79 3.17 12.41
N TRP A 6 33.93 2.17 12.33
CA TRP A 6 32.61 2.31 11.76
C TRP A 6 31.95 3.49 12.48
N ASN A 7 31.36 4.41 11.72
CA ASN A 7 30.51 5.45 12.27
C ASN A 7 29.34 4.74 12.99
N ASP A 8 29.53 4.46 14.28
CA ASP A 8 28.46 4.11 15.24
C ASP A 8 27.63 5.36 15.59
N GLN A 9 27.78 6.42 14.80
CA GLN A 9 26.94 7.59 14.90
C GLN A 9 25.53 7.12 14.53
N PRO A 10 24.58 7.14 15.50
CA PRO A 10 23.21 6.77 15.20
C PRO A 10 22.75 7.63 14.02
N PRO A 11 22.02 7.04 13.05
CA PRO A 11 21.50 7.82 11.93
C PRO A 11 20.86 9.07 12.49
N ALA A 12 21.27 10.24 11.99
CA ALA A 12 20.77 11.51 12.47
C ALA A 12 19.24 11.44 12.52
N PRO A 13 18.59 11.87 13.62
CA PRO A 13 17.15 11.81 13.73
C PRO A 13 16.53 12.46 12.50
N ASP A 14 15.72 11.71 11.76
CA ASP A 14 15.01 12.22 10.59
C ASP A 14 14.24 13.46 11.07
N ASP A 15 14.52 14.63 10.49
CA ASP A 15 13.85 15.87 10.86
C ASP A 15 12.33 15.63 10.83
N VAL A 16 11.64 15.97 11.92
CA VAL A 16 10.19 15.75 12.08
C VAL A 16 9.40 16.32 10.89
N GLN A 17 9.88 17.41 10.28
CA GLN A 17 9.30 17.98 9.08
C GLN A 17 9.41 17.05 7.86
N SER A 18 10.53 16.36 7.72
CA SER A 18 10.73 15.37 6.67
C SER A 18 9.76 14.19 6.84
N LEU A 19 9.59 13.66 8.05
CA LEU A 19 8.64 12.57 8.34
C LEU A 19 7.19 12.97 8.03
N LEU A 20 6.80 14.19 8.35
CA LEU A 20 5.47 14.73 8.00
C LEU A 20 5.29 14.88 6.49
N ALA A 21 6.34 15.30 5.75
CA ALA A 21 6.31 15.37 4.30
C ALA A 21 6.16 13.98 3.67
N TRP A 22 6.95 12.99 4.12
CA TRP A 22 6.85 11.59 3.68
C TRP A 22 5.45 11.02 3.94
N ARG A 23 4.87 11.30 5.12
CA ARG A 23 3.50 10.88 5.46
C ARG A 23 2.46 11.50 4.53
N ARG A 24 2.54 12.81 4.27
CA ARG A 24 1.60 13.51 3.38
C ARG A 24 1.66 12.92 1.97
N THR A 25 2.86 12.73 1.42
CA THR A 25 3.04 12.13 0.10
C THR A 25 2.50 10.70 0.05
N GLY A 26 2.81 9.88 1.07
CA GLY A 26 2.28 8.52 1.19
C GLY A 26 0.76 8.47 1.28
N LEU A 27 0.13 9.41 1.99
CA LEU A 27 -1.34 9.51 2.07
C LEU A 27 -1.97 9.98 0.75
N VAL A 28 -1.38 10.96 0.07
CA VAL A 28 -1.88 11.44 -1.23
C VAL A 28 -1.82 10.31 -2.26
N LEU A 29 -0.67 9.63 -2.36
CA LEU A 29 -0.51 8.45 -3.21
C LEU A 29 -1.46 7.33 -2.79
N GLY A 30 -1.65 7.16 -1.48
CA GLY A 30 -2.52 6.14 -0.94
C GLY A 30 -3.98 6.33 -1.32
N TRP A 31 -4.49 7.56 -1.25
CA TRP A 31 -5.85 7.88 -1.67
C TRP A 31 -6.02 7.95 -3.20
N ALA A 32 -4.96 8.21 -3.96
CA ALA A 32 -5.00 8.16 -5.41
C ALA A 32 -5.27 6.74 -5.93
N ALA A 33 -4.72 5.71 -5.30
CA ALA A 33 -4.89 4.31 -5.70
C ALA A 33 -6.37 3.83 -5.78
N PRO A 34 -7.22 3.98 -4.75
CA PRO A 34 -8.62 3.58 -4.82
C PRO A 34 -9.42 4.45 -5.80
N VAL A 35 -9.06 5.72 -5.98
CA VAL A 35 -9.72 6.60 -6.97
C VAL A 35 -9.45 6.10 -8.39
N LEU A 36 -8.20 5.76 -8.70
CA LEU A 36 -7.84 5.18 -10.00
C LEU A 36 -8.49 3.82 -10.22
N ALA A 37 -8.57 2.98 -9.19
CA ALA A 37 -9.26 1.69 -9.25
C ALA A 37 -10.77 1.85 -9.49
N ALA A 38 -11.41 2.81 -8.82
CA ALA A 38 -12.82 3.13 -9.05
C ALA A 38 -13.06 3.67 -10.46
N ALA A 39 -12.17 4.53 -10.97
CA ALA A 39 -12.22 5.00 -12.35
C ALA A 39 -12.07 3.84 -13.35
N ALA A 40 -11.16 2.89 -13.11
CA ALA A 40 -11.02 1.69 -13.93
C ALA A 40 -12.30 0.85 -13.94
N GLY A 41 -12.94 0.67 -12.78
CA GLY A 41 -14.21 -0.05 -12.67
C GLY A 41 -15.35 0.64 -13.43
N LEU A 42 -15.42 1.97 -13.40
CA LEU A 42 -16.38 2.75 -14.19
C LEU A 42 -16.13 2.60 -15.69
N VAL A 43 -14.87 2.71 -16.13
CA VAL A 43 -14.49 2.51 -17.54
C VAL A 43 -14.90 1.11 -17.99
N TRP A 44 -14.58 0.08 -17.20
CA TRP A 44 -14.97 -1.30 -17.50
C TRP A 44 -16.49 -1.50 -17.60
N LEU A 45 -17.28 -0.87 -16.73
CA LEU A 45 -18.74 -0.93 -16.80
C LEU A 45 -19.30 -0.32 -18.09
N VAL A 46 -18.66 0.73 -18.60
CA VAL A 46 -19.03 1.38 -19.86
C VAL A 46 -18.61 0.53 -21.06
N ASP A 47 -17.38 -0.01 -21.03
CA ASP A 47 -16.75 -0.75 -22.13
C ASP A 47 -17.34 -2.15 -22.34
N ARG A 48 -17.93 -2.73 -21.28
CA ARG A 48 -18.61 -4.04 -21.30
C ARG A 48 -19.70 -4.20 -22.36
N ARG A 49 -20.11 -3.10 -23.00
CA ARG A 49 -21.18 -3.07 -24.01
C ARG A 49 -20.67 -3.22 -25.45
N GLY A 50 -19.35 -3.24 -25.73
CA GLY A 50 -18.88 -3.11 -27.10
C GLY A 50 -17.58 -3.82 -27.52
N SER A 51 -16.79 -4.41 -26.62
CA SER A 51 -15.48 -4.99 -27.01
C SER A 51 -15.05 -6.16 -26.11
N ASP A 52 -14.48 -7.21 -26.72
CA ASP A 52 -13.93 -8.38 -26.02
C ASP A 52 -12.52 -8.14 -25.45
N GLU A 53 -11.82 -7.09 -25.89
CA GLU A 53 -10.48 -6.76 -25.42
C GLU A 53 -10.49 -5.62 -24.39
N PRO A 54 -9.64 -5.69 -23.34
CA PRO A 54 -9.51 -4.62 -22.36
C PRO A 54 -8.89 -3.38 -23.02
N GLY A 55 -9.66 -2.29 -23.10
CA GLY A 55 -9.15 -1.03 -23.65
C GLY A 55 -7.91 -0.52 -22.90
N THR A 56 -6.98 0.11 -23.64
CA THR A 56 -5.72 0.67 -23.12
C THR A 56 -5.92 1.53 -21.87
N THR A 57 -7.03 2.28 -21.81
CA THR A 57 -7.42 3.11 -20.66
C THR A 57 -7.60 2.29 -19.38
N LEU A 58 -8.24 1.13 -19.46
CA LEU A 58 -8.44 0.24 -18.31
C LEU A 58 -7.11 -0.29 -17.80
N VAL A 59 -6.23 -0.71 -18.71
CA VAL A 59 -4.88 -1.19 -18.36
C VAL A 59 -4.07 -0.08 -17.69
N VAL A 60 -4.06 1.13 -18.24
CA VAL A 60 -3.34 2.27 -17.65
C VAL A 60 -3.86 2.62 -16.25
N LEU A 61 -5.19 2.64 -16.05
CA LEU A 61 -5.78 2.97 -14.74
C LEU A 61 -5.51 1.89 -13.69
N THR A 62 -5.61 0.61 -14.06
CA THR A 62 -5.33 -0.51 -13.16
C THR A 62 -3.86 -0.59 -12.77
N VAL A 63 -2.94 -0.42 -13.73
CA VAL A 63 -1.50 -0.34 -13.46
C VAL A 63 -1.16 0.90 -12.62
N GLY A 64 -1.75 2.04 -12.94
CA GLY A 64 -1.59 3.27 -12.16
C GLY A 64 -2.06 3.11 -10.71
N ALA A 65 -3.20 2.46 -10.49
CA ALA A 65 -3.71 2.14 -9.15
C ALA A 65 -2.76 1.22 -8.37
N ALA A 66 -2.22 0.18 -9.02
CA ALA A 66 -1.26 -0.71 -8.39
C ALA A 66 0.05 0.00 -8.01
N LEU A 67 0.61 0.79 -8.94
CA LEU A 67 1.85 1.55 -8.70
C LEU A 67 1.69 2.57 -7.58
N THR A 68 0.59 3.32 -7.57
CA THR A 68 0.30 4.29 -6.49
C THR A 68 0.13 3.60 -5.15
N ALA A 69 -0.52 2.43 -5.10
CA ALA A 69 -0.64 1.64 -3.87
C ALA A 69 0.71 1.16 -3.34
N VAL A 70 1.57 0.64 -4.21
CA VAL A 70 2.92 0.19 -3.84
C VAL A 70 3.78 1.36 -3.36
N LEU A 71 3.76 2.50 -4.06
CA LEU A 71 4.49 3.68 -3.64
C LEU A 71 3.98 4.20 -2.29
N ALA A 72 2.66 4.26 -2.08
CA ALA A 72 2.10 4.63 -0.79
C ALA A 72 2.62 3.73 0.34
N LEU A 73 2.69 2.41 0.13
CA LEU A 73 3.24 1.47 1.10
C LEU A 73 4.72 1.72 1.39
N VAL A 74 5.55 2.02 0.38
CA VAL A 74 6.97 2.34 0.57
C VAL A 74 7.14 3.59 1.42
N TYR A 75 6.41 4.67 1.08
CA TYR A 75 6.47 5.93 1.81
C TYR A 75 5.98 5.77 3.26
N LEU A 76 4.86 5.07 3.46
CA LEU A 76 4.31 4.84 4.80
C LEU A 76 5.16 3.88 5.63
N ARG A 77 5.71 2.79 5.06
CA ARG A 77 6.64 1.90 5.78
C ARG A 77 7.86 2.66 6.27
N ARG A 78 8.39 3.59 5.48
CA ARG A 78 9.53 4.42 5.88
C ARG A 78 9.20 5.27 7.11
N VAL A 79 8.04 5.92 7.12
CA VAL A 79 7.57 6.69 8.29
C VAL A 79 7.42 5.80 9.52
N PHE A 80 6.87 4.60 9.36
CA PHE A 80 6.64 3.65 10.44
C PHE A 80 7.89 2.89 10.90
N SER A 81 8.99 2.96 10.16
CA SER A 81 10.26 2.32 10.54
C SER A 81 11.15 3.20 11.41
N SER A 82 10.77 4.46 11.66
CA SER A 82 11.55 5.33 12.54
C SER A 82 11.49 4.84 13.99
N ALA A 83 12.60 4.96 14.71
CA ALA A 83 12.70 4.55 16.11
C ALA A 83 11.68 5.26 17.00
N GLU A 84 11.31 6.49 16.65
CA GLU A 84 10.32 7.33 17.35
C GLU A 84 8.88 6.80 17.25
N THR A 85 8.56 6.03 16.20
CA THR A 85 7.19 5.57 15.92
C THR A 85 7.01 4.06 16.07
N ALA A 86 8.11 3.30 16.19
CA ALA A 86 8.09 1.84 16.23
C ALA A 86 7.33 1.25 17.44
N GLY A 87 7.23 1.99 18.54
CA GLY A 87 6.51 1.57 19.76
C GLY A 87 5.00 1.84 19.76
N ASP A 88 4.48 2.59 18.77
CA ASP A 88 3.08 3.01 18.78
C ASP A 88 2.13 1.88 18.33
N LEU A 89 1.11 1.58 19.14
CA LEU A 89 0.07 0.59 18.85
C LEU A 89 -0.67 0.87 17.54
N ALA A 90 -0.84 2.14 17.16
CA ALA A 90 -1.45 2.51 15.88
C ALA A 90 -0.59 2.05 14.71
N VAL A 91 0.73 2.23 14.80
CA VAL A 91 1.71 1.84 13.78
C VAL A 91 1.76 0.31 13.64
N VAL A 92 1.75 -0.42 14.75
CA VAL A 92 1.69 -1.90 14.73
C VAL A 92 0.41 -2.40 14.05
N ARG A 93 -0.75 -1.77 14.33
CA ARG A 93 -2.01 -2.12 13.67
C ARG A 93 -1.96 -1.83 12.17
N VAL A 94 -1.46 -0.66 11.78
CA VAL A 94 -1.31 -0.28 10.37
C VAL A 94 -0.42 -1.27 9.62
N ARG A 95 0.71 -1.69 10.22
CA ARG A 95 1.58 -2.74 9.64
C ARG A 95 0.83 -4.06 9.45
N ARG A 96 0.08 -4.53 10.44
CA ARG A 96 -0.70 -5.78 10.33
C ARG A 96 -1.72 -5.72 9.19
N TRP A 97 -2.43 -4.59 9.05
CA TRP A 97 -3.37 -4.41 7.95
C TRP A 97 -2.69 -4.31 6.59
N SER A 98 -1.54 -3.63 6.51
CA SER A 98 -0.71 -3.58 5.30
C SER A 98 -0.25 -4.98 4.88
N ASP A 99 0.30 -5.76 5.81
CA ASP A 99 0.78 -7.11 5.51
C ASP A 99 -0.39 -8.02 5.11
N GLY A 100 -1.55 -7.87 5.74
CA GLY A 100 -2.81 -8.51 5.32
C GLY A 100 -3.22 -8.14 3.89
N ALA A 101 -3.19 -6.86 3.54
CA ALA A 101 -3.53 -6.40 2.20
C ALA A 101 -2.56 -6.96 1.13
N VAL A 102 -1.26 -6.90 1.38
CA VAL A 102 -0.22 -7.40 0.47
C VAL A 102 -0.31 -8.92 0.30
N THR A 103 -0.47 -9.67 1.39
CA THR A 103 -0.59 -11.14 1.34
C THR A 103 -1.85 -11.58 0.60
N THR A 104 -2.98 -10.92 0.86
CA THR A 104 -4.25 -11.25 0.20
C THR A 104 -4.20 -10.92 -1.30
N TRP A 105 -3.63 -9.77 -1.66
CA TRP A 105 -3.45 -9.38 -3.06
C TRP A 105 -2.47 -10.29 -3.79
N GLY A 106 -1.33 -10.60 -3.17
CA GLY A 106 -0.33 -11.53 -3.71
C GLY A 106 -0.89 -12.94 -3.88
N ALA A 107 -1.67 -13.43 -2.91
CA ALA A 107 -2.35 -14.72 -3.02
C ALA A 107 -3.34 -14.73 -4.19
N ALA A 108 -4.13 -13.68 -4.38
CA ALA A 108 -5.05 -13.57 -5.51
C ALA A 108 -4.33 -13.62 -6.86
N LEU A 109 -3.22 -12.88 -7.01
CA LEU A 109 -2.41 -12.90 -8.23
C LEU A 109 -1.75 -14.27 -8.47
N LEU A 110 -1.19 -14.88 -7.43
CA LEU A 110 -0.57 -16.20 -7.52
C LEU A 110 -1.58 -17.28 -7.91
N LEU A 111 -2.76 -17.27 -7.29
CA LEU A 111 -3.87 -18.17 -7.65
C LEU A 111 -4.23 -18.01 -9.13
N ARG A 112 -4.38 -16.77 -9.59
CA ARG A 112 -4.75 -16.50 -10.98
C ARG A 112 -3.69 -16.98 -11.97
N VAL A 113 -2.42 -16.64 -11.74
CA VAL A 113 -1.31 -17.07 -12.60
C VAL A 113 -1.17 -18.59 -12.61
N LEU A 114 -1.22 -19.23 -11.43
CA LEU A 114 -1.05 -20.67 -11.30
C LEU A 114 -2.17 -21.45 -12.02
N PHE A 115 -3.42 -21.05 -11.84
CA PHE A 115 -4.55 -21.77 -12.41
C PHE A 115 -4.80 -21.42 -13.88
N GLU A 116 -4.75 -20.14 -14.28
CA GLU A 116 -5.00 -19.74 -15.66
C GLU A 116 -3.81 -20.05 -16.58
N GLN A 117 -2.58 -19.67 -16.19
CA GLN A 117 -1.43 -19.79 -17.08
C GLN A 117 -0.74 -21.16 -17.01
N LEU A 118 -0.62 -21.73 -15.81
CA LEU A 118 0.12 -22.98 -15.62
C LEU A 118 -0.75 -24.22 -15.87
N LEU A 119 -1.98 -24.20 -15.35
CA LEU A 119 -2.88 -25.35 -15.39
C LEU A 119 -3.94 -25.27 -16.49
N GLY A 120 -4.16 -24.09 -17.09
CA GLY A 120 -5.25 -23.86 -18.04
C GLY A 120 -6.65 -24.04 -17.44
N LEU A 121 -6.74 -24.06 -16.10
CA LEU A 121 -7.97 -24.26 -15.33
C LEU A 121 -8.54 -22.90 -14.97
N GLY A 122 -9.11 -22.22 -15.97
CA GLY A 122 -9.93 -21.03 -15.77
C GLY A 122 -11.36 -21.38 -15.37
N GLY A 123 -12.14 -20.38 -14.95
CA GLY A 123 -13.58 -20.53 -14.76
C GLY A 123 -14.15 -19.61 -13.69
N ALA A 124 -15.48 -19.53 -13.66
CA ALA A 124 -16.23 -18.61 -12.79
C ALA A 124 -15.91 -18.76 -11.28
N TRP A 125 -15.48 -19.95 -10.84
CA TRP A 125 -15.08 -20.17 -9.45
C TRP A 125 -13.77 -19.44 -9.10
N LEU A 126 -12.80 -19.40 -10.03
CA LEU A 126 -11.52 -18.73 -9.84
C LEU A 126 -11.73 -17.21 -9.85
N ASP A 127 -12.59 -16.72 -10.74
CA ASP A 127 -13.04 -15.33 -10.76
C ASP A 127 -13.71 -14.94 -9.43
N ALA A 128 -14.58 -15.79 -8.88
CA ALA A 128 -15.23 -15.55 -7.60
C ALA A 128 -14.21 -15.47 -6.46
N VAL A 129 -13.29 -16.44 -6.35
CA VAL A 129 -12.27 -16.48 -5.29
C VAL A 129 -11.34 -15.27 -5.38
N THR A 130 -10.83 -14.95 -6.58
CA THR A 130 -9.95 -13.80 -6.78
C THR A 130 -10.66 -12.47 -6.52
N THR A 131 -11.97 -12.38 -6.82
CA THR A 131 -12.80 -11.21 -6.49
C THR A 131 -12.97 -11.05 -4.98
N VAL A 132 -13.24 -12.13 -4.25
CA VAL A 132 -13.34 -12.09 -2.77
C VAL A 132 -12.00 -11.68 -2.15
N LEU A 133 -10.89 -12.29 -2.59
CA LEU A 133 -9.56 -11.90 -2.10
C LEU A 133 -9.22 -10.45 -2.45
N GLY A 134 -9.55 -10.00 -3.66
CA GLY A 134 -9.36 -8.61 -4.09
C GLY A 134 -10.14 -7.62 -3.24
N THR A 135 -11.41 -7.90 -2.93
CA THR A 135 -12.24 -7.04 -2.07
C THR A 135 -11.73 -7.01 -0.63
N MET A 136 -11.26 -8.15 -0.09
CA MET A 136 -10.59 -8.19 1.21
C MET A 136 -9.29 -7.36 1.22
N ALA A 137 -8.50 -7.40 0.15
CA ALA A 137 -7.29 -6.59 0.03
C ALA A 137 -7.61 -5.09 -0.02
N VAL A 138 -8.61 -4.68 -0.80
CA VAL A 138 -9.04 -3.27 -0.91
C VAL A 138 -9.58 -2.75 0.43
N THR A 139 -10.42 -3.53 1.11
CA THR A 139 -10.96 -3.13 2.42
C THR A 139 -9.87 -2.99 3.47
N ALA A 140 -8.93 -3.94 3.53
CA ALA A 140 -7.76 -3.86 4.41
C ALA A 140 -6.91 -2.62 4.10
N TYR A 141 -6.70 -2.30 2.83
CA TYR A 141 -5.94 -1.14 2.38
C TYR A 141 -6.62 0.19 2.74
N VAL A 142 -7.93 0.33 2.49
CA VAL A 142 -8.68 1.54 2.86
C VAL A 142 -8.70 1.72 4.37
N TRP A 143 -8.88 0.63 5.12
CA TRP A 143 -8.82 0.69 6.58
C TRP A 143 -7.45 1.13 7.10
N MET A 144 -6.37 0.63 6.49
CA MET A 144 -5.00 1.06 6.75
C MET A 144 -4.85 2.58 6.53
N LEU A 145 -5.37 3.12 5.43
CA LEU A 145 -5.31 4.56 5.15
C LEU A 145 -6.10 5.37 6.17
N LEU A 146 -7.30 4.93 6.56
CA LEU A 146 -8.12 5.60 7.58
C LEU A 146 -7.44 5.65 8.95
N LEU A 147 -6.77 4.57 9.35
CA LEU A 147 -5.97 4.56 10.58
C LEU A 147 -4.77 5.52 10.46
N THR A 148 -4.13 5.55 9.30
CA THR A 148 -2.97 6.40 9.03
C THR A 148 -3.32 7.89 8.99
N THR A 149 -4.50 8.27 8.49
CA THR A 149 -4.97 9.67 8.50
C THR A 149 -5.28 10.15 9.91
N ARG A 150 -5.89 9.29 10.73
CA ARG A 150 -6.25 9.59 12.13
C ARG A 150 -5.05 9.62 13.08
N TRP A 151 -3.97 8.92 12.75
CA TRP A 151 -2.77 8.90 13.56
C TRP A 151 -2.10 10.28 13.59
N HIS A 152 -1.73 10.77 14.77
CA HIS A 152 -0.91 11.97 14.94
C HIS A 152 0.30 11.55 15.78
N PRO A 153 1.54 11.76 15.30
CA PRO A 153 2.70 11.51 16.12
C PRO A 153 2.58 12.36 17.37
N ALA A 154 2.63 11.73 18.54
CA ALA A 154 2.87 12.45 19.76
C ALA A 154 4.26 13.04 19.60
N LEU A 155 4.33 14.34 19.31
CA LEU A 155 5.57 15.10 19.47
C LEU A 155 5.87 14.99 20.96
N SER A 156 6.66 14.00 21.35
CA SER A 156 7.27 14.00 22.67
C SER A 156 7.98 15.34 22.76
N ALA A 157 7.46 16.19 23.65
CA ALA A 157 7.97 17.51 23.93
C ALA A 157 9.44 17.41 24.38
N GLY A 158 10.35 17.34 23.42
CA GLY A 158 11.78 17.51 23.59
C GLY A 158 12.16 19.00 23.58
N GLY A 159 11.21 19.88 23.91
CA GLY A 159 11.41 21.32 24.06
C GLY A 159 11.66 21.77 25.51
N ASP A 160 11.49 20.87 26.49
CA ASP A 160 11.65 21.19 27.92
C ASP A 160 12.77 20.35 28.57
N GLN A 161 13.94 20.31 27.94
CA GLN A 161 15.20 20.09 28.66
C GLN A 161 16.18 21.20 28.29
N LEU A 162 15.85 22.40 28.77
CA LEU A 162 16.82 23.39 29.25
C LEU A 162 17.34 22.95 30.63
#